data_AF-A0A178UM54-F1
#
_entry.id   AF-A0A178UM54-F1
#
_cell.length_a   1.000
_cell.length_b   1.000
_cell.length_c   1.000
_cell.angle_alpha   90.00
_cell.angle_beta   90.00
_cell.angle_gamma   90.00
#
_symmetry.space_group_name_H-M   'P 1'
#
loop_
_entity.id
_entity.type
_entity.pdbx_description
1 polymer ?
#
loop_
_entity_poly.entity_id
_entity_poly.type
_entity_poly.pdbx_seq_one_letter_code
_entity_poly.pdbx_strand_id
1 'polypeptide(L)'
;MQKPIVHGNLKSKNVLLDKSFRPRVSDFGLHLLLNLAAGQEVLEASAAEGYKAPELIKMKEVSKESDVYSFGVIMLELVSGKEPTNKNPTGSVLDRNRLSDLYRPEIIRRCLKDGNGVTEECVLEYFQLAMSCCSPSPTLRPSFKQVLRKLEEIRK
;
A
#
# COMPACT_ATOMS: atom_id res chain seq x y z
N MET A 1 -11.56 -24.14 -10.33
CA MET A 1 -11.44 -22.97 -9.41
C MET A 1 -10.14 -22.25 -9.72
N GLN A 2 -10.20 -20.98 -10.15
CA GLN A 2 -8.98 -20.21 -10.38
C GLN A 2 -8.33 -19.92 -9.02
N LYS A 3 -7.10 -20.40 -8.83
CA LYS A 3 -6.34 -20.10 -7.61
C LYS A 3 -6.14 -18.59 -7.56
N PRO A 4 -6.42 -17.93 -6.43
CA PRO A 4 -6.24 -16.50 -6.36
C PRO A 4 -4.77 -16.12 -6.54
N ILE A 5 -4.55 -15.11 -7.36
CA ILE A 5 -3.25 -14.63 -7.80
C ILE A 5 -2.73 -13.63 -6.74
N VAL A 6 -1.65 -13.98 -6.03
CA VAL A 6 -0.98 -13.17 -5.00
C VAL A 6 0.32 -12.60 -5.55
N HIS A 7 0.51 -11.28 -5.47
CA HIS A 7 1.65 -10.58 -6.05
C HIS A 7 2.93 -10.80 -5.25
N GLY A 8 2.87 -10.61 -3.92
CA GLY A 8 3.97 -10.80 -2.99
C GLY A 8 5.13 -9.82 -3.14
N ASN A 9 5.00 -8.81 -4.00
CA ASN A 9 6.02 -7.78 -4.24
C ASN A 9 5.38 -6.46 -4.69
N LEU A 10 4.21 -6.13 -4.16
CA LEU A 10 3.49 -4.92 -4.54
C LEU A 10 4.17 -3.69 -3.90
N LYS A 11 4.57 -2.71 -4.71
CA LYS A 11 5.18 -1.44 -4.28
C LYS A 11 5.02 -0.39 -5.36
N SER A 12 5.20 0.90 -5.03
CA SER A 12 5.03 1.99 -6.00
C SER A 12 5.93 1.83 -7.23
N LYS A 13 7.18 1.38 -7.03
CA LYS A 13 8.13 1.09 -8.13
C LYS A 13 7.65 0.02 -9.12
N ASN A 14 6.73 -0.83 -8.70
CA ASN A 14 6.14 -1.90 -9.53
C ASN A 14 4.75 -1.50 -10.07
N VAL A 15 4.35 -0.24 -9.91
CA VAL A 15 3.16 0.36 -10.53
C VAL A 15 3.64 1.34 -11.60
N LEU A 16 3.73 0.86 -12.82
CA LEU A 16 4.22 1.62 -13.97
C LEU A 16 3.07 2.43 -14.60
N LEU A 17 3.40 3.57 -15.21
CA LEU A 17 2.44 4.37 -15.95
C LEU A 17 2.64 4.18 -17.46
N ASP A 18 1.58 3.87 -18.19
CA ASP A 18 1.65 3.85 -19.65
C ASP A 18 1.64 5.27 -20.24
N LYS A 19 1.77 5.39 -21.57
CA LYS A 19 1.77 6.68 -22.29
C LYS A 19 0.55 7.57 -22.04
N SER A 20 -0.53 7.00 -21.47
CA SER A 20 -1.77 7.69 -21.12
C SER A 20 -1.90 7.89 -19.60
N PHE A 21 -0.81 7.77 -18.85
CA PHE A 21 -0.77 7.84 -17.39
C PHE A 21 -1.68 6.83 -16.68
N ARG A 22 -2.00 5.70 -17.34
CA ARG A 22 -2.79 4.63 -16.71
C ARG A 22 -1.85 3.68 -15.94
N PRO A 23 -2.17 3.35 -14.67
CA PRO A 23 -1.34 2.45 -13.88
C PRO A 23 -1.40 1.01 -14.40
N ARG A 24 -0.25 0.34 -14.41
CA ARG A 24 -0.05 -1.08 -14.74
C ARG A 24 0.84 -1.72 -13.69
N VAL A 25 0.41 -2.85 -13.16
CA VAL A 25 1.15 -3.61 -12.16
C VAL A 25 2.15 -4.53 -12.85
N SER A 26 3.43 -4.47 -12.46
CA SER A 26 4.54 -5.30 -12.97
C SER A 26 5.07 -6.26 -11.89
N ASP A 27 6.04 -7.12 -12.26
CA ASP A 27 6.84 -7.90 -11.29
C ASP A 27 6.03 -8.84 -10.37
N PHE A 28 4.88 -9.28 -10.89
CA PHE A 28 4.01 -10.25 -10.25
C PHE A 28 4.69 -11.62 -10.13
N GLY A 29 4.67 -12.21 -8.92
CA GLY A 29 5.11 -13.59 -8.74
C GLY A 29 6.61 -13.83 -8.93
N LEU A 30 7.44 -12.79 -8.98
CA LEU A 30 8.90 -12.93 -9.11
C LEU A 30 9.48 -13.86 -8.04
N HIS A 31 9.01 -13.76 -6.80
CA HIS A 31 9.46 -14.62 -5.69
C HIS A 31 9.17 -16.12 -5.92
N LEU A 32 8.23 -16.49 -6.80
CA LEU A 32 7.92 -17.88 -7.16
C LEU A 32 8.79 -18.41 -8.31
N LEU A 33 9.30 -17.51 -9.16
CA LEU A 33 10.12 -17.86 -10.34
C LEU A 33 11.61 -17.90 -10.01
N LEU A 34 12.01 -17.23 -8.93
CA LEU A 34 13.38 -17.18 -8.46
C LEU A 34 13.71 -18.42 -7.63
N ASN A 35 15.00 -18.77 -7.61
CA ASN A 35 15.48 -19.74 -6.62
C ASN A 35 15.22 -19.20 -5.20
N LEU A 36 15.20 -20.10 -4.21
CA LEU A 36 14.85 -19.74 -2.82
C LEU A 36 15.66 -18.54 -2.27
N ALA A 37 16.93 -18.43 -2.63
CA ALA A 37 17.80 -17.33 -2.17
C ALA A 37 17.40 -15.99 -2.80
N ALA A 38 17.24 -15.93 -4.13
CA ALA A 38 16.87 -14.71 -4.84
C ALA A 38 15.40 -14.30 -4.56
N GLY A 39 14.50 -15.26 -4.38
CA GLY A 39 13.12 -14.96 -3.95
C GLY A 39 13.07 -14.36 -2.55
N GLN A 40 13.90 -14.86 -1.64
CA GLN A 40 14.06 -14.30 -0.29
C GLN A 40 14.66 -12.89 -0.34
N GLU A 41 15.66 -12.65 -1.19
CA GLU A 41 16.27 -11.31 -1.37
C GLU A 41 15.24 -10.28 -1.84
N VAL A 42 14.39 -10.61 -2.81
CA VAL A 42 13.28 -9.73 -3.25
C VAL A 42 12.33 -9.40 -2.09
N LEU A 43 11.98 -10.41 -1.29
CA LEU A 43 11.12 -10.21 -0.12
C LEU A 43 11.80 -9.42 1.00
N GLU A 44 13.12 -9.46 1.12
CA GLU A 44 13.90 -8.67 2.08
C GLU A 44 14.09 -7.23 1.62
N ALA A 45 14.34 -7.00 0.34
CA ALA A 45 14.40 -5.67 -0.26
C ALA A 45 13.09 -4.91 -0.04
N SER A 46 11.94 -5.55 -0.33
CA SER A 46 10.63 -4.93 -0.09
C SER A 46 10.32 -4.74 1.41
N ALA A 47 10.95 -5.52 2.29
CA ALA A 47 10.92 -5.26 3.72
C ALA A 47 11.68 -3.98 4.07
N ALA A 48 12.92 -3.83 3.58
CA ALA A 48 13.75 -2.67 3.83
C ALA A 48 13.10 -1.37 3.30
N GLU A 49 12.36 -1.45 2.19
CA GLU A 49 11.58 -0.35 1.61
C GLU A 49 10.27 -0.05 2.39
N GLY A 50 9.85 -0.89 3.33
CA GLY A 50 8.70 -0.63 4.21
C GLY A 50 7.33 -1.02 3.65
N TYR A 51 7.26 -1.72 2.52
CA TYR A 51 5.99 -2.20 1.94
C TYR A 51 5.52 -3.54 2.51
N LYS A 52 6.40 -4.25 3.24
CA LYS A 52 6.15 -5.61 3.68
C LYS A 52 5.24 -5.65 4.92
N ALA A 53 4.22 -6.49 4.84
CA ALA A 53 3.34 -6.75 5.97
C ALA A 53 4.10 -7.39 7.16
N PRO A 54 3.76 -7.05 8.41
CA PRO A 54 4.53 -7.46 9.59
C PRO A 54 4.58 -8.99 9.78
N GLU A 55 3.54 -9.71 9.38
CA GLU A 55 3.51 -11.18 9.42
C GLU A 55 4.49 -11.82 8.45
N LEU A 56 4.81 -11.18 7.32
CA LEU A 56 5.78 -11.71 6.35
C LEU A 56 7.22 -11.61 6.86
N ILE A 57 7.48 -10.78 7.87
CA ILE A 57 8.77 -10.75 8.57
C ILE A 57 8.95 -12.04 9.38
N LYS A 58 7.85 -12.62 9.88
CA LYS A 58 7.85 -13.79 10.77
C LYS A 58 7.57 -15.12 10.04
N MET A 59 6.59 -15.14 9.13
CA MET A 59 5.98 -16.37 8.62
C MET A 59 6.27 -16.70 7.15
N LYS A 60 7.02 -15.87 6.42
CA LYS A 60 7.48 -16.06 5.01
C LYS A 60 6.41 -16.39 3.94
N GLU A 61 5.16 -16.70 4.29
CA GLU A 61 4.12 -17.04 3.33
C GLU A 61 3.35 -15.80 2.89
N VAL A 62 3.46 -15.48 1.60
CA VAL A 62 2.70 -14.39 0.96
C VAL A 62 1.21 -14.74 0.87
N SER A 63 0.37 -13.74 1.06
CA SER A 63 -1.09 -13.87 1.01
C SER A 63 -1.74 -12.65 0.34
N LYS A 64 -3.03 -12.75 0.02
CA LYS A 64 -3.78 -11.58 -0.49
C LYS A 64 -3.78 -10.45 0.52
N GLU A 65 -3.89 -10.79 1.80
CA GLU A 65 -3.94 -9.86 2.89
C GLU A 65 -2.59 -9.13 3.02
N SER A 66 -1.49 -9.79 2.69
CA SER A 66 -0.18 -9.15 2.61
C SER A 66 -0.07 -8.16 1.45
N ASP A 67 -0.64 -8.47 0.28
CA ASP A 67 -0.74 -7.51 -0.83
C ASP A 67 -1.63 -6.31 -0.49
N VAL A 68 -2.72 -6.52 0.25
CA VAL A 68 -3.58 -5.43 0.76
C VAL A 68 -2.78 -4.49 1.65
N TYR A 69 -1.93 -5.02 2.54
CA TYR A 69 -1.05 -4.19 3.36
C TYR A 69 -0.13 -3.34 2.49
N SER A 70 0.58 -3.96 1.55
CA SER A 70 1.48 -3.25 0.63
C SER A 70 0.74 -2.20 -0.20
N PHE A 71 -0.49 -2.47 -0.62
CA PHE A 71 -1.35 -1.48 -1.27
C PHE A 71 -1.71 -0.31 -0.35
N GLY A 72 -2.01 -0.58 0.93
CA GLY A 72 -2.22 0.47 1.94
C GLY A 72 -1.00 1.37 2.11
N VAL A 73 0.21 0.81 2.06
CA VAL A 73 1.46 1.61 2.10
C VAL A 73 1.58 2.51 0.87
N ILE A 74 1.27 1.99 -0.33
CA ILE A 74 1.22 2.82 -1.56
C ILE A 74 0.19 3.94 -1.42
N MET A 75 -0.99 3.65 -0.86
CA MET A 75 -2.01 4.68 -0.64
C MET A 75 -1.50 5.81 0.26
N LEU A 76 -0.80 5.47 1.36
CA LEU A 76 -0.20 6.42 2.28
C LEU A 76 0.94 7.22 1.64
N GLU A 77 1.76 6.58 0.82
CA GLU A 77 2.80 7.23 0.02
C GLU A 77 2.21 8.27 -0.94
N LEU A 78 1.10 7.93 -1.62
CA LEU A 78 0.42 8.85 -2.55
C LEU A 78 -0.13 10.09 -1.85
N VAL A 79 -0.77 9.95 -0.69
CA VAL A 79 -1.38 11.09 0.03
C VAL A 79 -0.33 11.92 0.77
N SER A 80 0.75 11.30 1.25
CA SER A 80 1.82 12.00 1.98
C SER A 80 2.91 12.59 1.07
N GLY A 81 3.04 12.07 -0.16
CA GLY A 81 4.12 12.42 -1.08
C GLY A 81 5.51 12.01 -0.57
N LYS A 82 5.59 11.05 0.36
CA LYS A 82 6.84 10.56 0.97
C LYS A 82 7.00 9.08 0.72
N GLU A 83 8.24 8.67 0.42
CA GLU A 83 8.58 7.26 0.39
C GLU A 83 8.33 6.60 1.77
N PRO A 84 7.83 5.36 1.79
CA PRO A 84 7.75 4.59 3.03
C PRO A 84 9.15 4.40 3.61
N THR A 85 9.31 4.70 4.89
CA THR A 85 10.60 4.62 5.58
C THR A 85 10.53 3.56 6.66
N ASN A 86 11.32 2.50 6.51
CA ASN A 86 11.48 1.45 7.53
C ASN A 86 12.58 1.79 8.55
N LYS A 87 12.56 3.01 9.10
CA LYS A 87 13.56 3.41 10.13
C LYS A 87 13.36 2.67 11.46
N ASN A 88 12.25 1.95 11.64
CA ASN A 88 11.98 1.07 12.78
C ASN A 88 11.30 -0.22 12.30
N PRO A 89 12.04 -1.33 12.08
CA PRO A 89 11.47 -2.62 11.64
C PRO A 89 10.49 -3.27 12.64
N THR A 90 10.40 -2.73 13.85
CA THR A 90 9.46 -3.13 14.91
C THR A 90 8.23 -2.23 15.00
N GLY A 91 8.25 -1.06 14.36
CA GLY A 91 7.15 -0.11 14.33
C GLY A 91 6.42 -0.20 13.01
N SER A 92 5.12 -0.49 13.04
CA SER A 92 4.28 -0.27 11.86
C SER A 92 4.54 1.13 11.31
N VAL A 93 4.49 1.31 9.97
CA VAL A 93 4.47 2.61 9.29
C VAL A 93 3.51 3.61 9.98
N LEU A 94 2.53 3.06 10.70
CA LEU A 94 1.48 3.65 11.50
C LEU A 94 1.81 3.81 13.00
N ASP A 95 2.96 4.35 13.37
CA ASP A 95 3.02 4.92 14.72
C ASP A 95 2.05 6.12 14.75
N ARG A 96 1.13 6.15 15.72
CA ARG A 96 0.07 7.16 15.83
C ARG A 96 0.64 8.58 15.90
N ASN A 97 1.89 8.70 16.37
CA ASN A 97 2.69 9.92 16.41
C ASN A 97 3.17 10.41 15.04
N ARG A 98 3.11 9.57 14.00
CA ARG A 98 3.48 9.90 12.60
C ARG A 98 2.27 10.28 11.74
N LEU A 99 1.05 10.25 12.29
CA LEU A 99 -0.15 10.69 11.58
C LEU A 99 -0.07 12.17 11.17
N SER A 100 0.48 13.01 12.06
CA SER A 100 0.79 14.41 11.77
C SER A 100 1.88 14.57 10.69
N ASP A 101 2.81 13.62 10.57
CA ASP A 101 3.86 13.65 9.54
C ASP A 101 3.33 13.25 8.15
N LEU A 102 2.25 12.47 8.10
CA LEU A 102 1.58 12.02 6.88
C LEU A 102 0.55 13.04 6.38
N TYR A 103 -0.04 13.82 7.29
CA TYR A 103 -0.94 14.92 6.97
C TYR A 103 -0.14 16.14 6.49
N ARG A 104 -0.02 16.31 5.16
CA ARG A 104 0.61 17.48 4.53
C ARG A 104 -0.49 18.46 4.07
N PRO A 105 -0.72 19.57 4.78
CA PRO A 105 -1.74 20.55 4.39
C PRO A 105 -1.55 21.08 2.97
N GLU A 106 -0.32 21.09 2.44
CA GLU A 106 -0.01 21.60 1.10
C GLU A 106 -0.47 20.65 -0.01
N ILE A 107 -0.30 19.33 0.16
CA ILE A 107 -0.77 18.32 -0.81
C ILE A 107 -2.29 18.30 -0.82
N ILE A 108 -2.89 18.31 0.38
CA ILE A 108 -4.34 18.39 0.57
C ILE A 108 -4.86 19.67 -0.07
N ARG A 109 -4.26 20.83 0.22
CA ARG A 109 -4.64 22.12 -0.37
C ARG A 109 -4.49 22.15 -1.88
N ARG A 110 -3.57 21.40 -2.48
CA ARG A 110 -3.49 21.25 -3.94
C ARG A 110 -4.65 20.41 -4.46
N CYS A 111 -4.92 19.25 -3.86
CA CYS A 111 -6.07 18.41 -4.22
C CYS A 111 -7.41 19.14 -4.09
N LEU A 112 -7.58 19.98 -3.06
CA LEU A 112 -8.77 20.80 -2.82
C LEU A 112 -8.91 21.96 -3.82
N LYS A 113 -7.80 22.47 -4.39
CA LYS A 113 -7.80 23.63 -5.30
C LYS A 113 -8.04 23.28 -6.76
N ASP A 114 -7.87 22.02 -7.15
CA ASP A 114 -7.97 21.59 -8.55
C ASP A 114 -9.42 21.52 -9.08
N GLY A 115 -10.43 21.94 -8.30
CA GLY A 115 -11.82 22.00 -8.76
C GLY A 115 -12.47 20.64 -9.01
N ASN A 116 -11.79 19.54 -8.66
CA ASN A 116 -12.21 18.17 -8.92
C ASN A 116 -13.23 17.61 -7.91
N GLY A 117 -13.84 18.45 -7.07
CA GLY A 117 -14.82 18.03 -6.06
C GLY A 117 -14.24 17.27 -4.86
N VAL A 118 -12.91 17.17 -4.74
CA VAL A 118 -12.26 16.56 -3.58
C VAL A 118 -12.46 17.45 -2.35
N THR A 119 -13.00 16.90 -1.27
CA THR A 119 -13.17 17.59 0.02
C THR A 119 -12.18 17.08 1.07
N GLU A 120 -12.11 17.77 2.22
CA GLU A 120 -11.29 17.31 3.35
C GLU A 120 -11.79 15.96 3.88
N GLU A 121 -13.11 15.75 3.86
CA GLU A 121 -13.75 14.48 4.21
C GLU A 121 -13.30 13.34 3.28
N CYS A 122 -13.27 13.57 1.96
CA CYS A 122 -12.76 12.57 1.01
C CYS A 122 -11.32 12.14 1.34
N VAL A 123 -10.46 13.10 1.68
CA VAL A 123 -9.06 12.84 2.05
C VAL A 123 -8.98 12.06 3.36
N LEU A 124 -9.78 12.42 4.36
CA LEU A 124 -9.84 11.72 5.64
C LEU A 124 -10.33 10.28 5.47
N GLU A 125 -11.36 10.04 4.66
CA GLU A 125 -11.86 8.69 4.37
C GLU A 125 -10.84 7.85 3.60
N TYR A 126 -10.16 8.43 2.60
CA TYR A 126 -9.07 7.77 1.89
C TYR A 126 -7.96 7.35 2.84
N PHE A 127 -7.57 8.26 3.75
CA PHE A 127 -6.57 8.00 4.76
C PHE A 127 -6.99 6.87 5.72
N GLN A 128 -8.22 6.91 6.25
CA GLN A 128 -8.75 5.85 7.11
C GLN A 128 -8.80 4.48 6.41
N LEU A 129 -9.14 4.45 5.13
CA LEU A 129 -9.09 3.23 4.33
C LEU A 129 -7.66 2.71 4.21
N ALA A 130 -6.69 3.57 3.90
CA ALA A 130 -5.28 3.20 3.81
C ALA A 130 -4.75 2.64 5.14
N MET A 131 -5.10 3.27 6.26
CA MET A 131 -4.79 2.79 7.61
C MET A 131 -5.38 1.39 7.88
N SER A 132 -6.62 1.16 7.45
CA SER A 132 -7.29 -0.13 7.61
C SER A 132 -6.60 -1.24 6.80
N CYS A 133 -6.14 -0.93 5.59
CA CYS A 133 -5.32 -1.83 4.78
C CYS A 133 -4.00 -2.18 5.48
N CYS A 134 -3.38 -1.21 6.17
CA CYS A 134 -2.13 -1.37 6.91
C CYS A 134 -2.30 -1.99 8.31
N SER A 135 -3.44 -2.62 8.62
CA SER A 135 -3.64 -3.26 9.93
C SER A 135 -2.56 -4.32 10.21
N PRO A 136 -1.97 -4.36 11.43
CA PRO A 136 -1.02 -5.40 11.80
C PRO A 136 -1.60 -6.81 11.74
N SER A 137 -2.92 -6.96 11.94
CA SER A 137 -3.61 -8.25 11.83
C SER A 137 -4.13 -8.45 10.39
N PRO A 138 -3.69 -9.50 9.68
CA PRO A 138 -4.15 -9.79 8.31
C PRO A 138 -5.66 -9.92 8.19
N THR A 139 -6.31 -10.51 9.20
CA THR A 139 -7.75 -10.79 9.22
C THR A 139 -8.62 -9.53 9.37
N LEU A 140 -8.04 -8.43 9.86
CA LEU A 140 -8.74 -7.16 10.00
C LEU A 140 -8.62 -6.28 8.74
N ARG A 141 -7.78 -6.68 7.78
CA ARG A 141 -7.61 -5.91 6.54
C ARG A 141 -8.83 -6.12 5.63
N PRO A 142 -9.32 -5.06 4.96
CA PRO A 142 -10.36 -5.21 3.96
C PRO A 142 -9.85 -6.01 2.76
N SER A 143 -10.71 -6.81 2.13
CA SER A 143 -10.41 -7.40 0.82
C SER A 143 -10.29 -6.30 -0.25
N PHE A 144 -9.55 -6.54 -1.33
CA PHE A 144 -9.49 -5.61 -2.47
C PHE A 144 -10.89 -5.23 -3.02
N LYS A 145 -11.87 -6.13 -2.94
CA LYS A 145 -13.26 -5.82 -3.30
C LYS A 145 -13.89 -4.77 -2.38
N GLN A 146 -13.60 -4.82 -1.07
CA GLN A 146 -14.05 -3.80 -0.12
C GLN A 146 -13.29 -2.49 -0.34
N VAL A 147 -11.97 -2.55 -0.57
CA VAL A 147 -11.14 -1.38 -0.86
C VAL A 147 -11.64 -0.64 -2.10
N LEU A 148 -11.88 -1.35 -3.21
CA LEU A 148 -12.38 -0.76 -4.45
C LEU A 148 -13.73 -0.05 -4.24
N ARG A 149 -14.69 -0.71 -3.57
CA ARG A 149 -16.00 -0.10 -3.28
C ARG A 149 -15.87 1.19 -2.47
N LYS A 150 -15.06 1.17 -1.42
CA LYS A 150 -14.78 2.36 -0.61
C LYS A 150 -14.14 3.48 -1.43
N LEU A 151 -13.18 3.17 -2.30
CA LEU A 151 -12.56 4.16 -3.20
C LEU A 151 -13.56 4.76 -4.20
N GLU A 152 -14.48 3.96 -4.73
CA GLU A 152 -15.56 4.43 -5.61
C GLU A 152 -16.57 5.31 -4.87
N GLU A 153 -16.84 5.04 -3.59
CA GLU A 153 -17.68 5.87 -2.72
C GLU A 153 -17.02 7.23 -2.44
N ILE A 154 -15.72 7.24 -2.10
CA ILE A 154 -14.94 8.47 -1.83
C ILE A 154 -14.85 9.39 -3.05
N ARG A 155 -14.86 8.83 -4.26
CA ARG A 155 -14.75 9.58 -5.52
C ARG A 155 -16.07 10.24 -5.96
N LYS A 156 -17.21 9.84 -5.40
CA LYS A 156 -18.52 10.40 -5.76
C LYS A 156 -18.71 11.77 -5.13
#